data_AF-A0A7S2V9E8-F1
#
_entry.id   AF-A0A7S2V9E8-F1
#
_cell.length_a   1.000
_cell.length_b   1.000
_cell.length_c   1.000
_cell.angle_alpha   90.00
_cell.angle_beta   90.00
_cell.angle_gamma   90.00
#
_symmetry.space_group_name_H-M   'P 1'
#
loop_
_entity.id
_entity.type
_entity.pdbx_description
1 polymer ?
#
loop_
_entity_poly.entity_id
_entity_poly.type
_entity_poly.pdbx_seq_one_letter_code
_entity_poly.pdbx_strand_id
1 'polypeptide(L)'
;EAAAPLLTQILEGWTPREDSDRDAKLMTNQVLLDASDGVYATMTQAPQAKHDKCAILLPTAETVGQIQQLDTQQVGPTRDLILVNGQWKRRADFGGIFGGRRGQDNSRYIETTFAPTFSLTNLIVEGEIIRILRTYPGPWRVFCRTEEEGVVDWVQVGQQEFVDTKPENWERESINQRDGGILFNYGIPSYQDVMEMLEASPTYQPKNPAERAMAAFNFIKDTL
;
A
#
# COMPACT_ATOMS: atom_id res chain seq x y z
N GLU A 1 -12.21 14.27 -4.23
CA GLU A 1 -11.76 14.90 -2.96
C GLU A 1 -11.92 14.05 -1.69
N ALA A 2 -12.62 12.91 -1.68
CA ALA A 2 -12.93 12.17 -0.43
C ALA A 2 -11.72 11.70 0.41
N ALA A 3 -10.54 11.53 -0.20
CA ALA A 3 -9.32 11.09 0.50
C ALA A 3 -8.32 12.23 0.80
N ALA A 4 -8.64 13.49 0.47
CA ALA A 4 -7.79 14.64 0.83
C ALA A 4 -7.62 14.79 2.37
N PRO A 5 -8.66 14.58 3.21
CA PRO A 5 -8.49 14.62 4.67
C PRO A 5 -7.50 13.59 5.21
N LEU A 6 -7.44 12.40 4.59
CA LEU A 6 -6.47 11.35 4.95
C LEU A 6 -5.04 11.84 4.73
N LEU A 7 -4.77 12.48 3.60
CA LEU A 7 -3.45 13.00 3.27
C LEU A 7 -3.00 14.05 4.28
N THR A 8 -3.89 14.99 4.62
CA THR A 8 -3.61 16.02 5.63
C THR A 8 -3.32 15.39 6.99
N GLN A 9 -4.11 14.41 7.44
CA GLN A 9 -3.88 13.72 8.71
C GLN A 9 -2.53 12.99 8.73
N ILE A 10 -2.14 12.33 7.64
CA ILE A 10 -0.83 11.69 7.52
C ILE A 10 0.30 12.72 7.66
N LEU A 11 0.20 13.83 6.93
CA LEU A 11 1.21 14.89 6.94
C LEU A 11 1.32 15.61 8.30
N GLU A 12 0.19 15.88 8.94
CA GLU A 12 0.12 16.48 10.28
C GLU A 12 0.67 15.54 11.36
N GLY A 13 0.33 14.26 11.31
CA GLY A 13 0.81 13.26 12.27
C GLY A 13 2.30 12.96 12.16
N TRP A 14 2.91 13.22 11.00
CA TRP A 14 4.32 12.90 10.74
C TRP A 14 5.28 14.07 10.99
N THR A 15 4.78 15.26 11.28
CA THR A 15 5.64 16.42 11.54
C THR A 15 6.11 16.40 12.99
N PRO A 16 7.43 16.40 13.26
CA PRO A 16 7.94 16.44 14.63
C PRO A 16 7.41 17.67 15.34
N ARG A 17 6.59 17.46 16.38
CA ARG A 17 6.12 18.55 17.24
C ARG A 17 7.24 18.88 18.22
N GLU A 18 7.98 19.96 17.98
CA GLU A 18 8.75 20.57 19.07
C GLU A 18 7.76 21.13 20.11
N ASP A 19 8.08 20.95 21.39
CA ASP A 19 7.15 21.17 22.53
C ASP A 19 6.54 22.57 22.61
N SER A 20 7.08 23.56 21.89
CA SER A 20 6.63 24.96 21.92
C SER A 20 5.54 25.32 20.91
N ASP A 21 5.16 24.44 19.96
CA ASP A 21 4.29 24.81 18.83
C ASP A 21 3.14 23.82 18.58
N ARG A 22 2.47 23.38 19.65
CA ARG A 22 1.34 22.44 19.56
C ARG A 22 0.15 22.94 18.71
N ASP A 23 0.05 24.25 18.50
CA ASP A 23 -1.02 24.89 17.73
C ASP A 23 -0.57 25.41 16.34
N ALA A 24 0.71 25.24 15.96
CA ALA A 24 1.18 25.65 14.65
C ALA A 24 0.60 24.73 13.57
N LYS A 25 -0.44 25.23 12.90
CA LYS A 25 -1.04 24.56 11.75
C LYS A 25 0.01 24.42 10.65
N LEU A 26 0.23 23.20 10.18
CA LEU A 26 1.10 22.97 9.03
C LEU A 26 0.55 23.71 7.81
N MET A 27 1.37 24.62 7.29
CA MET A 27 1.11 25.23 6.00
C MET A 27 1.31 24.17 4.94
N THR A 28 0.31 24.00 4.08
CA THR A 28 0.36 23.07 2.95
C THR A 28 0.15 23.83 1.66
N ASN A 29 0.88 23.42 0.62
CA ASN A 29 0.69 23.90 -0.74
C ASN A 29 0.38 22.71 -1.66
N GLN A 30 -0.44 22.91 -2.68
CA GLN A 30 -0.79 21.87 -3.64
C GLN A 30 -0.26 22.23 -5.03
N VAL A 31 0.34 21.24 -5.68
CA VAL A 31 0.82 21.31 -7.06
C VAL A 31 0.04 20.30 -7.89
N LEU A 32 -0.66 20.80 -8.91
CA LEU A 32 -1.36 19.93 -9.86
C LEU A 32 -0.34 19.14 -10.69
N LEU A 33 -0.42 17.81 -10.64
CA LEU A 33 0.38 16.93 -11.47
C LEU A 33 -0.42 16.58 -12.73
N ASP A 34 -1.59 15.97 -12.58
CA ASP A 34 -2.46 15.66 -13.70
C ASP A 34 -3.86 16.25 -13.53
N ALA A 35 -4.26 17.04 -14.53
CA ALA A 35 -5.56 17.69 -14.60
C ALA A 35 -6.70 16.73 -14.97
N SER A 36 -6.43 15.69 -15.77
CA SER A 36 -7.47 14.72 -16.15
C SER A 36 -7.93 13.89 -14.96
N ASP A 37 -6.97 13.35 -14.20
CA ASP A 37 -7.26 12.47 -13.07
C ASP A 37 -7.36 13.23 -11.74
N GLY A 38 -7.12 14.55 -11.74
CA GLY A 38 -7.16 15.39 -10.54
C GLY A 38 -6.11 14.98 -9.51
N VAL A 39 -4.90 14.64 -9.96
CA VAL A 39 -3.79 14.22 -9.10
C VAL A 39 -2.99 15.44 -8.68
N TYR A 40 -2.84 15.61 -7.36
CA TYR A 40 -2.09 16.72 -6.75
C TYR A 40 -0.98 16.19 -5.84
N ALA A 41 0.17 16.86 -5.88
CA ALA A 41 1.17 16.76 -4.82
C ALA A 41 0.87 17.79 -3.74
N THR A 42 0.78 17.35 -2.48
CA THR A 42 0.66 18.22 -1.32
C THR A 42 2.02 18.31 -0.63
N MET A 43 2.52 19.52 -0.48
CA MET A 43 3.81 19.82 0.13
C MET A 43 3.60 20.55 1.44
N THR A 44 4.26 20.10 2.50
CA THR A 44 4.27 20.80 3.78
C THR A 44 5.39 21.84 3.82
N GLN A 45 5.20 22.88 4.63
CA GLN A 45 6.23 23.85 4.96
C GLN A 45 6.51 23.78 6.46
N ALA A 46 7.62 23.14 6.80
CA ALA A 46 8.12 23.08 8.17
C ALA A 46 9.07 24.25 8.45
N PRO A 47 9.38 24.56 9.73
CA PRO A 47 10.34 25.62 10.09
C PRO A 47 11.73 25.41 9.49
N GLN A 48 12.14 24.15 9.23
CA GLN A 48 13.37 23.82 8.53
C GLN A 48 13.03 23.02 7.27
N ALA A 49 13.57 23.44 6.11
CA ALA A 49 13.26 22.84 4.81
C ALA A 49 13.51 21.33 4.73
N LYS A 50 14.48 20.79 5.51
CA LYS A 50 14.73 19.34 5.57
C LYS A 50 13.57 18.54 6.19
N HIS A 51 12.64 19.20 6.85
CA HIS A 51 11.45 18.61 7.46
C HIS A 51 10.19 18.81 6.62
N ASP A 52 10.30 19.49 5.48
CA ASP A 52 9.23 19.51 4.49
C ASP A 52 8.99 18.09 3.98
N LYS A 53 7.73 17.78 3.72
CA LYS A 53 7.27 16.48 3.24
C LYS A 53 6.42 16.71 2.01
N CYS A 54 6.44 15.75 1.11
CA CYS A 54 5.59 15.74 -0.05
C CYS A 54 4.76 14.46 -0.06
N ALA A 55 3.46 14.57 -0.28
CA ALA A 55 2.59 13.42 -0.42
C ALA A 55 1.71 13.56 -1.67
N ILE A 56 1.52 12.45 -2.37
CA ILE A 56 0.73 12.38 -3.60
C ILE A 56 -0.36 11.35 -3.38
N LEU A 57 -1.61 11.76 -3.55
CA LEU A 57 -2.78 10.92 -3.35
C LEU A 57 -3.28 10.38 -4.69
N LEU A 58 -3.54 9.07 -4.72
CA LEU A 58 -4.07 8.35 -5.89
C LEU A 58 -3.26 8.57 -7.18
N PRO A 59 -1.91 8.53 -7.14
CA PRO A 59 -1.14 8.74 -8.37
C PRO A 59 -1.47 7.65 -9.40
N THR A 60 -1.45 8.03 -10.68
CA THR A 60 -1.69 7.14 -11.82
C THR A 60 -0.39 6.84 -12.57
N ALA A 61 -0.36 5.77 -13.37
CA ALA A 61 0.86 5.37 -14.10
C ALA A 61 1.42 6.49 -15.00
N GLU A 62 0.54 7.39 -15.47
CA GLU A 62 0.89 8.54 -16.31
C GLU A 62 1.62 9.64 -15.54
N THR A 63 1.27 9.82 -14.26
CA THR A 63 1.87 10.85 -13.38
C THR A 63 3.30 10.55 -12.97
N VAL A 64 3.78 9.30 -13.09
CA VAL A 64 5.10 8.90 -12.58
C VAL A 64 6.26 9.75 -13.12
N GLY A 65 6.19 10.18 -14.38
CA GLY A 65 7.23 11.08 -14.92
C GLY A 65 7.29 12.43 -14.20
N GLN A 66 6.14 12.97 -13.79
CA GLN A 66 6.07 14.21 -13.02
C GLN A 66 6.47 13.98 -11.56
N ILE A 67 6.12 12.83 -10.99
CA ILE A 67 6.58 12.42 -9.66
C ILE A 67 8.11 12.39 -9.62
N GLN A 68 8.75 11.79 -10.62
CA GLN A 68 10.20 11.74 -10.73
C GLN A 68 10.83 13.12 -10.89
N GLN A 69 10.21 14.02 -11.65
CA GLN A 69 10.65 15.41 -11.76
C GLN A 69 10.52 16.14 -10.42
N LEU A 70 9.41 15.98 -9.73
CA LEU A 70 9.17 16.56 -8.40
C LEU A 70 10.19 16.05 -7.38
N ASP A 71 10.42 14.74 -7.37
CA ASP A 71 11.42 14.07 -6.52
C ASP A 71 12.82 14.66 -6.78
N THR A 72 13.23 14.74 -8.05
CA THR A 72 14.59 15.20 -8.40
C THR A 72 14.79 16.70 -8.18
N GLN A 73 13.79 17.52 -8.51
CA GLN A 73 13.93 18.99 -8.57
C GLN A 73 13.48 19.68 -7.28
N GLN A 74 12.50 19.12 -6.59
CA GLN A 74 11.81 19.80 -5.48
C GLN A 74 11.80 19.05 -4.17
N VAL A 75 11.89 17.72 -4.12
CA VAL A 75 12.01 16.98 -2.85
C VAL A 75 13.50 16.76 -2.54
N GLY A 76 14.24 16.21 -3.47
CA GLY A 76 15.65 15.94 -3.33
C GLY A 76 15.95 14.91 -2.21
N PRO A 77 17.22 14.75 -1.84
CA PRO A 77 17.67 13.61 -1.04
C PRO A 77 17.33 13.70 0.46
N THR A 78 16.81 14.83 0.94
CA THR A 78 16.65 15.09 2.39
C THR A 78 15.21 15.15 2.86
N ARG A 79 14.24 15.19 1.95
CA ARG A 79 12.81 15.33 2.27
C ARG A 79 12.08 14.03 1.95
N ASP A 80 11.00 13.76 2.68
CA ASP A 80 10.21 12.55 2.45
C ASP A 80 9.22 12.77 1.30
N LEU A 81 9.18 11.83 0.35
CA LEU A 81 8.14 11.73 -0.68
C LEU A 81 7.27 10.48 -0.44
N ILE A 82 5.97 10.68 -0.40
CA ILE A 82 4.99 9.67 0.02
C ILE A 82 3.97 9.48 -1.10
N LEU A 83 3.77 8.24 -1.51
CA LEU A 83 2.70 7.87 -2.44
C LEU A 83 1.58 7.18 -1.65
N VAL A 84 0.38 7.75 -1.69
CA VAL A 84 -0.79 7.23 -0.98
C VAL A 84 -1.76 6.64 -1.98
N ASN A 85 -2.04 5.34 -1.86
CA ASN A 85 -2.98 4.61 -2.70
C ASN A 85 -2.70 4.73 -4.21
N GLY A 86 -1.48 4.44 -4.65
CA GLY A 86 -1.17 4.36 -6.08
C GLY A 86 -2.17 3.47 -6.83
N GLN A 87 -2.65 3.93 -7.98
CA GLN A 87 -3.68 3.21 -8.75
C GLN A 87 -3.14 1.97 -9.48
N TRP A 88 -1.83 1.77 -9.45
CA TRP A 88 -1.15 0.61 -9.98
C TRP A 88 -0.92 -0.45 -8.89
N LYS A 89 -1.08 -1.72 -9.27
CA LYS A 89 -0.73 -2.90 -8.48
C LYS A 89 0.28 -3.78 -9.20
N ARG A 90 0.29 -3.76 -10.52
CA ARG A 90 1.11 -4.62 -11.38
C ARG A 90 1.96 -3.78 -12.32
N ARG A 91 3.05 -4.35 -12.84
CA ARG A 91 3.82 -3.67 -13.90
C ARG A 91 3.04 -3.47 -15.18
N ALA A 92 2.09 -4.38 -15.48
CA ALA A 92 1.19 -4.22 -16.62
C ALA A 92 0.35 -2.94 -16.55
N ASP A 93 0.11 -2.38 -15.35
CA ASP A 93 -0.65 -1.13 -15.19
C ASP A 93 0.08 0.09 -15.78
N PHE A 94 1.37 -0.05 -16.09
CA PHE A 94 2.19 0.95 -16.80
C PHE A 94 2.18 0.74 -18.33
N GLY A 95 1.20 -0.01 -18.85
CA GLY A 95 1.01 -0.31 -20.27
C GLY A 95 1.53 -1.68 -20.71
N GLY A 96 2.11 -2.48 -19.80
CA GLY A 96 2.56 -3.85 -20.08
C GLY A 96 3.50 -3.96 -21.30
N ILE A 97 3.29 -4.96 -22.14
CA ILE A 97 4.07 -5.15 -23.38
C ILE A 97 3.89 -4.02 -24.41
N PHE A 98 2.84 -3.21 -24.28
CA PHE A 98 2.50 -2.12 -25.19
C PHE A 98 2.94 -0.74 -24.66
N GLY A 99 3.31 -0.62 -23.38
CA GLY A 99 3.72 0.63 -22.72
C GLY A 99 5.09 1.15 -23.16
N GLY A 100 5.80 0.38 -23.98
CA GLY A 100 7.11 0.72 -24.50
C GLY A 100 8.14 0.99 -23.39
N ARG A 101 9.21 1.69 -23.75
CA ARG A 101 10.32 1.99 -22.82
C ARG A 101 9.87 2.85 -21.64
N ARG A 102 8.97 3.82 -21.86
CA ARG A 102 8.49 4.74 -20.82
C ARG A 102 7.72 4.01 -19.72
N GLY A 103 6.83 3.07 -20.06
CA GLY A 103 6.11 2.28 -19.06
C GLY A 103 7.04 1.43 -18.20
N GLN A 104 8.04 0.82 -18.82
CA GLN A 104 9.07 0.05 -18.12
C GLN A 104 9.89 0.92 -17.17
N ASP A 105 10.37 2.07 -17.64
CA ASP A 105 11.15 3.03 -16.84
C ASP A 105 10.33 3.57 -15.65
N ASN A 106 9.05 3.89 -15.85
CA ASN A 106 8.15 4.30 -14.77
C ASN A 106 7.97 3.21 -13.72
N SER A 107 7.66 1.98 -14.13
CA SER A 107 7.49 0.86 -13.20
C SER A 107 8.76 0.60 -12.40
N ARG A 108 9.92 0.71 -13.05
CA ARG A 108 11.23 0.52 -12.43
C ARG A 108 11.53 1.61 -11.40
N TYR A 109 11.30 2.88 -11.74
CA TYR A 109 11.46 3.98 -10.80
C TYR A 109 10.63 3.78 -9.54
N ILE A 110 9.36 3.37 -9.69
CA ILE A 110 8.50 3.08 -8.54
C ILE A 110 9.06 1.95 -7.67
N GLU A 111 9.48 0.82 -8.27
CA GLU A 111 10.04 -0.31 -7.53
C GLU A 111 11.36 0.00 -6.81
N THR A 112 12.22 0.82 -7.40
CA THR A 112 13.56 1.06 -6.86
C THR A 112 13.63 2.20 -5.86
N THR A 113 12.70 3.17 -5.96
CA THR A 113 12.74 4.39 -5.18
C THR A 113 11.86 4.31 -3.93
N PHE A 114 10.77 3.54 -3.99
CA PHE A 114 9.79 3.48 -2.91
C PHE A 114 9.79 2.13 -2.21
N ALA A 115 9.40 2.14 -0.93
CA ALA A 115 9.17 0.93 -0.14
C ALA A 115 7.75 0.97 0.47
N PRO A 116 7.06 -0.17 0.60
CA PRO A 116 5.74 -0.22 1.22
C PRO A 116 5.85 0.08 2.72
N THR A 117 5.34 1.22 3.16
CA THR A 117 5.34 1.64 4.57
C THR A 117 4.07 1.23 5.30
N PHE A 118 2.93 1.33 4.62
CA PHE A 118 1.63 0.89 5.11
C PHE A 118 0.89 0.16 3.99
N SER A 119 0.29 -0.99 4.33
CA SER A 119 -0.57 -1.74 3.42
C SER A 119 -1.65 -2.42 4.24
N LEU A 120 -2.88 -2.39 3.73
CA LEU A 120 -4.02 -3.08 4.30
C LEU A 120 -4.78 -3.76 3.18
N THR A 121 -4.72 -5.09 3.13
CA THR A 121 -5.39 -5.89 2.11
C THR A 121 -6.35 -6.85 2.78
N ASN A 122 -7.60 -6.89 2.33
CA ASN A 122 -8.56 -7.90 2.74
C ASN A 122 -8.71 -8.94 1.62
N LEU A 123 -8.77 -10.21 1.97
CA LEU A 123 -9.05 -11.31 1.05
C LEU A 123 -9.82 -12.43 1.76
N ILE A 124 -10.23 -13.45 1.01
CA ILE A 124 -10.81 -14.66 1.59
C ILE A 124 -9.82 -15.80 1.44
N VAL A 125 -9.62 -16.56 2.52
CA VAL A 125 -8.84 -17.80 2.51
C VAL A 125 -9.65 -18.88 3.22
N GLU A 126 -9.91 -19.99 2.55
CA GLU A 126 -10.64 -21.14 3.12
C GLU A 126 -12.01 -20.78 3.74
N GLY A 127 -12.67 -19.73 3.22
CA GLY A 127 -13.95 -19.23 3.74
C GLY A 127 -13.84 -18.30 4.95
N GLU A 128 -12.62 -17.94 5.36
CA GLU A 128 -12.36 -16.89 6.35
C GLU A 128 -12.08 -15.54 5.70
N ILE A 129 -12.54 -14.46 6.33
CA ILE A 129 -12.20 -13.10 5.91
C ILE A 129 -10.88 -12.73 6.57
N ILE A 130 -9.85 -12.60 5.76
CA ILE A 130 -8.49 -12.33 6.19
C ILE A 130 -8.11 -10.89 5.88
N ARG A 131 -7.37 -10.31 6.82
CA ARG A 131 -6.74 -9.00 6.69
C ARG A 131 -5.24 -9.13 6.84
N ILE A 132 -4.51 -8.75 5.80
CA ILE A 132 -3.07 -8.65 5.81
C ILE A 132 -2.70 -7.17 6.02
N LEU A 133 -2.00 -6.88 7.10
CA LEU A 133 -1.59 -5.53 7.50
C LEU A 133 -0.07 -5.42 7.54
N ARG A 134 0.45 -4.31 7.00
CA ARG A 134 1.83 -3.85 7.16
C ARG A 134 1.86 -2.48 7.80
N THR A 135 2.72 -2.32 8.80
CA THR A 135 3.02 -1.01 9.43
C THR A 135 4.51 -0.88 9.68
N TYR A 136 5.18 0.08 9.05
CA TYR A 136 6.62 0.30 9.20
C TYR A 136 7.01 0.83 10.59
N PRO A 137 8.13 0.40 11.19
CA PRO A 137 8.97 -0.75 10.84
C PRO A 137 8.43 -2.00 11.54
N GLY A 138 8.04 -3.04 10.80
CA GLY A 138 7.43 -4.22 11.41
C GLY A 138 7.16 -5.34 10.39
N PRO A 139 6.74 -6.52 10.84
CA PRO A 139 6.39 -7.60 9.93
C PRO A 139 5.06 -7.33 9.23
N TRP A 140 4.76 -8.16 8.25
CA TRP A 140 3.39 -8.41 7.82
C TRP A 140 2.65 -9.17 8.91
N ARG A 141 1.44 -8.74 9.24
CA ARG A 141 0.58 -9.39 10.22
C ARG A 141 -0.70 -9.83 9.55
N VAL A 142 -1.12 -11.05 9.86
CA VAL A 142 -2.30 -11.68 9.27
C VAL A 142 -3.35 -11.82 10.36
N PHE A 143 -4.52 -11.25 10.10
CA PHE A 143 -5.66 -11.26 11.01
C PHE A 143 -6.83 -12.00 10.37
N CYS A 144 -7.50 -12.83 11.15
CA CYS A 144 -8.77 -13.45 10.78
C CYS A 144 -9.90 -12.65 11.44
N ARG A 145 -10.95 -12.34 10.66
CA ARG A 145 -12.16 -11.70 11.18
C ARG A 145 -12.91 -12.72 12.04
N THR A 146 -13.21 -12.33 13.26
CA THR A 146 -14.12 -13.07 14.15
C THR A 146 -15.40 -12.26 14.36
N GLU A 147 -16.49 -12.96 14.61
CA GLU A 147 -17.77 -12.33 14.93
C GLU A 147 -18.44 -13.12 16.06
N GLU A 148 -18.53 -12.51 17.23
CA GLU A 148 -19.15 -13.08 18.42
C GLU A 148 -20.25 -12.13 18.91
N GLU A 149 -21.48 -12.63 19.04
CA GLU A 149 -22.66 -11.85 19.49
C GLU A 149 -22.90 -10.55 18.69
N GLY A 150 -22.53 -10.53 17.39
CA GLY A 150 -22.65 -9.37 16.51
C GLY A 150 -21.53 -8.33 16.68
N VAL A 151 -20.53 -8.60 17.51
CA VAL A 151 -19.31 -7.79 17.63
C VAL A 151 -18.25 -8.36 16.70
N VAL A 152 -17.77 -7.52 15.79
CA VAL A 152 -16.69 -7.87 14.85
C VAL A 152 -15.34 -7.56 15.48
N ASP A 153 -14.46 -8.56 15.52
CA ASP A 153 -13.08 -8.41 15.97
C ASP A 153 -12.08 -9.03 14.97
N TRP A 154 -10.79 -8.83 15.20
CA TRP A 154 -9.70 -9.28 14.35
C TRP A 154 -8.62 -9.97 15.19
N VAL A 155 -8.55 -11.30 15.09
CA VAL A 155 -7.56 -12.10 15.81
C VAL A 155 -6.34 -12.31 14.92
N GLN A 156 -5.14 -12.00 15.42
CA GLN A 156 -3.91 -12.27 14.68
C GLN A 156 -3.66 -13.78 14.64
N VAL A 157 -3.58 -14.34 13.43
CA VAL A 157 -3.34 -15.78 13.19
C VAL A 157 -1.90 -16.06 12.79
N GLY A 158 -1.16 -15.05 12.35
CA GLY A 158 0.24 -15.21 12.00
C GLY A 158 0.93 -13.92 11.64
N GLN A 159 2.22 -14.03 11.33
CA GLN A 159 3.04 -12.94 10.86
C GLN A 159 4.18 -13.45 9.97
N GLN A 160 4.69 -12.58 9.12
CA GLN A 160 5.82 -12.85 8.23
C GLN A 160 6.74 -11.64 8.20
N GLU A 161 8.05 -11.88 8.32
CA GLU A 161 9.02 -10.80 8.27
C GLU A 161 9.00 -10.07 6.93
N PHE A 162 9.19 -8.76 6.99
CA PHE A 162 9.30 -7.93 5.79
C PHE A 162 10.63 -8.21 5.10
N VAL A 163 10.57 -8.49 3.79
CA VAL A 163 11.76 -8.65 2.95
C VAL A 163 11.90 -7.38 2.12
N ASP A 164 12.93 -6.59 2.43
CA ASP A 164 13.24 -5.34 1.72
C ASP A 164 13.95 -5.57 0.38
N THR A 165 14.53 -6.76 0.21
CA THR A 165 15.36 -7.11 -0.92
C THR A 165 14.61 -8.00 -1.88
N LYS A 166 14.49 -7.55 -3.11
CA LYS A 166 13.93 -8.32 -4.22
C LYS A 166 14.70 -9.64 -4.42
N PRO A 167 14.03 -10.81 -4.35
CA PRO A 167 14.69 -12.09 -4.58
C PRO A 167 15.32 -12.18 -5.99
N GLU A 168 16.49 -12.83 -6.12
CA GLU A 168 17.22 -12.91 -7.40
C GLU A 168 16.41 -13.54 -8.54
N ASN A 169 15.56 -14.51 -8.21
CA ASN A 169 14.72 -15.26 -9.15
C ASN A 169 13.31 -14.67 -9.29
N TRP A 170 13.00 -13.54 -8.67
CA TRP A 170 11.64 -12.98 -8.62
C TRP A 170 11.00 -12.82 -10.00
N GLU A 171 11.77 -12.27 -10.95
CA GLU A 171 11.33 -12.08 -12.34
C GLU A 171 10.99 -13.38 -13.07
N ARG A 172 11.56 -14.49 -12.60
CA ARG A 172 11.40 -15.81 -13.22
C ARG A 172 10.26 -16.60 -12.59
N GLU A 173 9.66 -16.14 -11.50
CA GLU A 173 8.51 -16.83 -10.91
C GLU A 173 7.29 -16.75 -11.85
N SER A 174 6.59 -17.87 -12.01
CA SER A 174 5.46 -17.99 -12.94
C SER A 174 4.36 -16.95 -12.67
N ILE A 175 4.12 -16.62 -11.40
CA ILE A 175 3.16 -15.59 -10.99
C ILE A 175 3.56 -14.19 -11.46
N ASN A 176 4.85 -13.92 -11.60
CA ASN A 176 5.39 -12.62 -12.01
C ASN A 176 5.54 -12.49 -13.53
N GLN A 177 5.56 -13.62 -14.27
CA GLN A 177 5.72 -13.60 -15.72
C GLN A 177 4.44 -13.19 -16.48
N ARG A 178 3.25 -13.42 -15.92
CA ARG A 178 1.99 -13.25 -16.67
C ARG A 178 1.63 -11.78 -16.92
N ASP A 179 1.62 -10.97 -15.86
CA ASP A 179 1.21 -9.55 -15.90
C ASP A 179 2.36 -8.61 -15.48
N GLY A 180 3.61 -9.08 -15.62
CA GLY A 180 4.82 -8.36 -15.21
C GLY A 180 5.05 -8.29 -13.70
N GLY A 181 4.28 -9.04 -12.90
CA GLY A 181 4.43 -9.14 -11.45
C GLY A 181 3.70 -8.05 -10.68
N ILE A 182 3.35 -8.38 -9.43
CA ILE A 182 2.73 -7.45 -8.49
C ILE A 182 3.82 -6.59 -7.86
N LEU A 183 3.66 -5.27 -7.92
CA LEU A 183 4.56 -4.32 -7.31
C LEU A 183 4.54 -4.48 -5.79
N PHE A 184 5.72 -4.40 -5.18
CA PHE A 184 5.90 -4.47 -3.72
C PHE A 184 5.35 -5.75 -3.06
N ASN A 185 5.16 -6.82 -3.83
CA ASN A 185 4.69 -8.10 -3.31
C ASN A 185 5.80 -8.92 -2.62
N TYR A 186 6.98 -8.33 -2.43
CA TYR A 186 8.10 -8.97 -1.74
C TYR A 186 7.74 -9.20 -0.27
N GLY A 187 7.71 -10.46 0.13
CA GLY A 187 7.46 -10.85 1.53
C GLY A 187 6.02 -10.65 2.01
N ILE A 188 5.06 -10.30 1.14
CA ILE A 188 3.64 -10.36 1.51
C ILE A 188 3.26 -11.83 1.68
N PRO A 189 2.56 -12.23 2.76
CA PRO A 189 2.04 -13.58 2.90
C PRO A 189 1.22 -13.99 1.68
N SER A 190 1.61 -15.09 1.04
CA SER A 190 0.85 -15.71 -0.04
C SER A 190 -0.42 -16.37 0.49
N TYR A 191 -1.32 -16.77 -0.42
CA TYR A 191 -2.52 -17.54 -0.04
C TYR A 191 -2.15 -18.79 0.76
N GLN A 192 -1.08 -19.49 0.34
CA GLN A 192 -0.59 -20.69 1.01
C GLN A 192 -0.02 -20.37 2.40
N ASP A 193 0.77 -19.30 2.53
CA ASP A 193 1.31 -18.88 3.84
C ASP A 193 0.16 -18.56 4.81
N VAL A 194 -0.86 -17.85 4.32
CA VAL A 194 -2.05 -17.52 5.13
C VAL A 194 -2.83 -18.78 5.53
N MET A 195 -2.99 -19.75 4.62
CA MET A 195 -3.60 -21.04 4.95
C MET A 195 -2.86 -21.74 6.08
N GLU A 196 -1.53 -21.83 6.00
CA GLU A 196 -0.70 -22.47 7.02
C GLU A 196 -0.80 -21.75 8.36
N MET A 197 -0.83 -20.41 8.36
CA MET A 197 -1.07 -19.60 9.56
C MET A 197 -2.45 -19.85 10.16
N LEU A 198 -3.48 -20.02 9.34
CA LEU A 198 -4.84 -20.37 9.81
C LEU A 198 -4.87 -21.77 10.41
N GLU A 199 -4.30 -22.76 9.73
CA GLU A 199 -4.25 -24.15 10.21
C GLU A 199 -3.45 -24.31 11.51
N ALA A 200 -2.43 -23.47 11.70
CA ALA A 200 -1.68 -23.40 12.95
C ALA A 200 -2.42 -22.68 14.09
N SER A 201 -3.47 -21.91 13.78
CA SER A 201 -4.25 -21.19 14.78
C SER A 201 -5.13 -22.15 15.59
N PRO A 202 -5.07 -22.14 16.94
CA PRO A 202 -5.85 -23.05 17.78
C PRO A 202 -7.37 -22.82 17.68
N THR A 203 -7.79 -21.66 17.19
CA THR A 203 -9.21 -21.29 17.06
C THR A 203 -9.79 -21.64 15.70
N TYR A 204 -8.97 -22.07 14.73
CA TYR A 204 -9.44 -22.33 13.38
C TYR A 204 -10.13 -23.69 13.27
N GLN A 205 -11.28 -23.69 12.60
CA GLN A 205 -12.04 -24.89 12.27
C GLN A 205 -12.26 -24.92 10.76
N PRO A 206 -11.74 -25.93 10.03
CA PRO A 206 -11.88 -25.98 8.58
C PRO A 206 -13.35 -25.98 8.14
N LYS A 207 -13.71 -25.00 7.32
CA LYS A 207 -15.04 -24.89 6.71
C LYS A 207 -15.22 -25.93 5.60
N ASN A 208 -16.42 -26.48 5.48
CA ASN A 208 -16.80 -27.34 4.37
C ASN A 208 -17.03 -26.51 3.07
N PRO A 209 -17.13 -27.15 1.89
CA PRO A 209 -17.28 -26.42 0.62
C PRO A 209 -18.50 -25.49 0.55
N ALA A 210 -19.62 -25.86 1.18
CA ALA A 210 -20.83 -25.03 1.18
C ALA A 210 -20.65 -23.77 2.06
N GLU A 211 -20.01 -23.91 3.22
CA GLU A 211 -19.67 -22.80 4.11
C GLU A 211 -18.69 -21.82 3.45
N ARG A 212 -17.67 -22.34 2.75
CA ARG A 212 -16.72 -21.52 1.98
C ARG A 212 -17.42 -20.72 0.88
N ALA A 213 -18.35 -21.35 0.16
CA ALA A 213 -19.12 -20.68 -0.87
C ALA A 213 -19.98 -19.55 -0.30
N MET A 214 -20.69 -19.78 0.81
CA MET A 214 -21.46 -18.71 1.47
C MET A 214 -20.58 -17.57 1.96
N ALA A 215 -19.42 -17.85 2.56
CA ALA A 215 -18.49 -16.83 3.01
C ALA A 215 -17.98 -15.97 1.83
N ALA A 216 -17.72 -16.58 0.67
CA ALA A 216 -17.38 -15.86 -0.54
C ALA A 216 -18.48 -14.90 -0.99
N PHE A 217 -19.74 -15.34 -0.98
CA PHE A 217 -20.87 -14.47 -1.30
C PHE A 217 -21.01 -13.29 -0.33
N ASN A 218 -20.86 -13.53 0.98
CA ASN A 218 -20.96 -12.48 1.98
C ASN A 218 -19.85 -11.45 1.83
N PHE A 219 -18.60 -11.88 1.66
CA PHE A 219 -17.48 -10.97 1.45
C PHE A 219 -17.68 -10.08 0.22
N ILE A 220 -18.12 -10.65 -0.91
CA ILE A 220 -18.40 -9.88 -2.13
C ILE A 220 -19.46 -8.82 -1.87
N LYS A 221 -20.53 -9.18 -1.14
CA LYS A 221 -21.58 -8.24 -0.75
C LYS A 221 -21.06 -7.12 0.16
N ASP A 222 -20.12 -7.42 1.05
CA ASP A 222 -19.55 -6.44 1.98
C ASP A 222 -18.44 -5.58 1.35
N THR A 223 -17.91 -5.97 0.19
CA THR A 223 -16.85 -5.23 -0.54
C THR A 223 -17.34 -4.44 -1.74
N LEU A 224 -18.59 -4.66 -2.21
CA LEU A 224 -19.25 -3.90 -3.29
C LEU A 224 -20.18 -2.83 -2.74
#